data_AF-A0A0C2X5Q6-F1
#
_entry.id   AF-A0A0C2X5Q6-F1
#
_cell.length_a   1.000
_cell.length_b   1.000
_cell.length_c   1.000
_cell.angle_alpha   90.00
_cell.angle_beta   90.00
_cell.angle_gamma   90.00
#
_symmetry.space_group_name_H-M   'P 1'
#
loop_
_entity.id
_entity.type
_entity.pdbx_description
1 polymer ?
#
loop_
_entity_poly.entity_id
_entity_poly.type
_entity_poly.pdbx_seq_one_letter_code
_entity_poly.pdbx_strand_id
1 'polypeptide(L)'
;MNDQNSKVTPASLLDGGWIRSASRVPVEIWHKILCIAISFPLLPQDDDGYPMCNEISRFDCAMIAKYKACERDRTKLQLVCRSWNSFLDNYSDRLVHFVIGAPNGYWPPIKHWDRVVRVQGGNVHCNCMPELCWPSTYHRDGFKHWMSDPKTLPSPKILTMQDSLPLLGSQLKAIAGSVSWASHWMTGQDRFGGLLMLTGVGTMDGNAFPSRLISTVHRALTHLEITAETFWNPEHIFDLPKLRYLSFTAGTGRLPAAHTDIFGHWSLPCLQTLVLNITNSVEHDLRPIVDRLIGLVGSNVKHFVCKPPISPGWLPVPALPEDLWTRMPRLERIDADLTQLATTPIPGGAPRLSLGINLAQILSFHNNVPAGVSNIPQQWLHAIGGPVLLDLPWRDLFTTLKAEDVIRRRSYGRKNAIFCAEAFDVLDLIGSGLQDSEGKCYDEHVRMQICTIIRDRWLYS
;
A
#
# COMPACT_ATOMS: atom_id res chain seq x y z
N MET A 1 40.46 -61.06 -55.99
CA MET A 1 40.22 -59.92 -56.90
C MET A 1 38.73 -59.65 -56.90
N ASN A 2 38.35 -58.37 -56.82
CA ASN A 2 37.01 -57.78 -56.62
C ASN A 2 36.49 -57.91 -55.18
N ASP A 3 36.51 -56.84 -54.39
CA ASP A 3 35.67 -55.61 -54.41
C ASP A 3 34.46 -55.79 -53.49
N GLN A 4 34.50 -55.14 -52.32
CA GLN A 4 33.34 -54.56 -51.62
C GLN A 4 33.82 -53.73 -50.43
N ASN A 5 34.14 -52.46 -50.69
CA ASN A 5 34.29 -51.41 -49.68
C ASN A 5 32.90 -50.90 -49.29
N SER A 6 32.39 -51.34 -48.14
CA SER A 6 31.21 -50.76 -47.51
C SER A 6 31.57 -49.41 -46.88
N LYS A 7 31.30 -48.31 -47.59
CA LYS A 7 31.30 -46.95 -47.05
C LYS A 7 30.06 -46.79 -46.16
N VAL A 8 30.27 -46.79 -44.84
CA VAL A 8 29.29 -46.32 -43.86
C VAL A 8 29.43 -44.81 -43.77
N THR A 9 28.44 -44.08 -44.27
CA THR A 9 28.28 -42.64 -44.02
C THR A 9 27.39 -42.47 -42.78
N PRO A 10 27.82 -41.78 -41.71
CA PRO A 10 26.91 -41.44 -40.62
C PRO A 10 25.96 -40.35 -41.12
N ALA A 11 24.68 -40.71 -41.24
CA ALA A 11 23.60 -39.78 -41.51
C ALA A 11 23.51 -38.75 -40.38
N SER A 12 23.49 -37.48 -40.78
CA SER A 12 23.22 -36.31 -39.96
C SER A 12 21.86 -36.41 -39.25
N LEU A 13 21.89 -36.88 -38.00
CA LEU A 13 20.78 -36.87 -37.05
C LEU A 13 20.72 -35.52 -36.31
N LEU A 14 20.61 -34.43 -37.06
CA LEU A 14 20.35 -33.11 -36.52
C LEU A 14 19.41 -32.38 -37.49
N ASP A 15 18.13 -32.74 -37.50
CA ASP A 15 17.17 -31.88 -38.20
C ASP A 15 15.76 -31.89 -37.59
N GLY A 16 15.27 -30.67 -37.34
CA GLY A 16 13.87 -30.30 -37.58
C GLY A 16 12.84 -30.35 -36.44
N GLY A 17 13.10 -31.02 -35.31
CA GLY A 17 12.06 -31.23 -34.29
C GLY A 17 11.65 -29.99 -33.48
N TRP A 18 12.61 -29.13 -33.14
CA TRP A 18 12.39 -28.03 -32.18
C TRP A 18 11.84 -26.75 -32.82
N ILE A 19 12.03 -26.57 -34.13
CA ILE A 19 11.62 -25.36 -34.86
C ILE A 19 10.10 -25.34 -35.14
N ARG A 20 9.41 -26.49 -35.06
CA ARG A 20 7.95 -26.57 -35.34
C ARG A 20 7.05 -26.11 -34.19
N SER A 21 7.56 -26.02 -32.97
CA SER A 21 6.76 -25.57 -31.81
C SER A 21 6.67 -24.05 -31.74
N ALA A 22 7.74 -23.34 -32.13
CA ALA A 22 7.78 -21.88 -32.19
C ALA A 22 6.85 -21.30 -33.27
N SER A 23 6.60 -22.04 -34.35
CA SER A 23 5.69 -21.63 -35.44
C SER A 23 4.20 -21.86 -35.15
N ARG A 24 3.84 -22.37 -33.97
CA ARG A 24 2.44 -22.64 -33.57
C ARG A 24 1.91 -21.76 -32.44
N VAL A 25 2.76 -21.00 -31.76
CA VAL A 25 2.28 -20.05 -30.75
C VAL A 25 1.87 -18.77 -31.50
N PRO A 26 0.58 -18.42 -31.53
CA PRO A 26 0.13 -17.19 -32.19
C PRO A 26 0.86 -15.98 -31.63
N VAL A 27 1.21 -15.03 -32.49
CA VAL A 27 1.93 -13.79 -32.12
C VAL A 27 1.21 -13.05 -30.99
N GLU A 28 -0.11 -13.17 -30.93
CA GLU A 28 -0.98 -12.65 -29.88
C GLU A 28 -0.67 -13.23 -28.50
N ILE A 29 -0.29 -14.50 -28.40
CA ILE A 29 0.10 -15.15 -27.14
C ILE A 29 1.45 -14.61 -26.68
N TRP A 30 2.42 -14.48 -27.59
CA TRP A 30 3.71 -13.88 -27.26
C TRP A 30 3.58 -12.42 -26.84
N HIS A 31 2.71 -11.64 -27.49
CA HIS A 31 2.40 -10.29 -27.05
C HIS A 31 1.79 -10.26 -25.65
N LYS A 32 0.85 -11.15 -25.32
CA LYS A 32 0.28 -11.23 -23.96
C LYS A 32 1.33 -11.63 -22.91
N ILE A 33 2.15 -12.65 -23.20
CA ILE A 33 3.22 -13.07 -22.30
C ILE A 33 4.21 -11.92 -22.08
N LEU A 34 4.61 -11.26 -23.16
CA LEU A 34 5.54 -10.13 -23.10
C LEU A 34 4.92 -8.96 -22.31
N CYS A 35 3.65 -8.62 -22.56
CA CYS A 35 2.89 -7.65 -21.76
C CYS A 35 2.97 -7.96 -20.28
N ILE A 36 2.68 -9.22 -19.88
CA ILE A 36 2.70 -9.63 -18.47
C ILE A 36 4.11 -9.52 -17.91
N ALA A 37 5.11 -10.06 -18.61
CA ALA A 37 6.51 -10.09 -18.18
C ALA A 37 7.11 -8.69 -17.99
N ILE A 38 6.67 -7.71 -18.79
CA ILE A 38 7.14 -6.34 -18.70
C ILE A 38 6.22 -5.43 -17.88
N SER A 39 5.05 -5.91 -17.45
CA SER A 39 4.11 -5.08 -16.71
C SER A 39 4.56 -4.94 -15.27
N PHE A 40 4.48 -3.70 -14.80
CA PHE A 40 4.62 -3.38 -13.40
C PHE A 40 3.28 -2.80 -12.93
N PRO A 41 2.70 -3.25 -11.81
CA PRO A 41 1.41 -2.76 -11.34
C PRO A 41 1.54 -1.31 -10.88
N LEU A 42 1.20 -0.39 -11.80
CA LEU A 42 1.17 1.05 -11.54
C LEU A 42 -0.19 1.53 -11.04
N LEU A 43 -1.22 0.72 -11.29
CA LEU A 43 -2.60 1.00 -11.01
C LEU A 43 -3.21 -0.17 -10.25
N PRO A 44 -4.13 0.12 -9.33
CA PRO A 44 -4.91 -0.92 -8.71
C PRO A 44 -5.85 -1.60 -9.71
N GLN A 45 -6.03 -2.90 -9.54
CA GLN A 45 -6.92 -3.75 -10.31
C GLN A 45 -8.32 -3.81 -9.69
N ASP A 46 -9.23 -4.40 -10.43
CA ASP A 46 -10.63 -4.47 -10.05
C ASP A 46 -10.88 -5.41 -8.84
N ASP A 47 -10.05 -6.42 -8.69
CA ASP A 47 -10.09 -7.49 -7.70
C ASP A 47 -9.05 -7.31 -6.58
N ASP A 48 -8.33 -6.19 -6.56
CA ASP A 48 -7.31 -5.92 -5.54
C ASP A 48 -7.94 -5.80 -4.14
N GLY A 49 -7.41 -6.58 -3.20
CA GLY A 49 -7.68 -6.42 -1.78
C GLY A 49 -6.82 -5.36 -1.11
N TYR A 50 -7.04 -5.12 0.19
CA TYR A 50 -6.30 -4.13 0.97
C TYR A 50 -4.76 -4.22 0.82
N PRO A 51 -4.11 -5.41 0.87
CA PRO A 51 -2.66 -5.51 0.73
C PRO A 51 -2.12 -4.94 -0.58
N MET A 52 -2.77 -5.30 -1.70
CA MET A 52 -2.36 -4.87 -3.04
C MET A 52 -2.55 -3.36 -3.22
N CYS A 53 -3.71 -2.83 -2.81
CA CYS A 53 -3.97 -1.39 -2.83
C CYS A 53 -2.94 -0.60 -1.99
N ASN A 54 -2.57 -1.13 -0.83
CA ASN A 54 -1.61 -0.52 0.08
C ASN A 54 -0.16 -0.63 -0.44
N GLU A 55 0.23 -1.74 -1.07
CA GLU A 55 1.54 -1.86 -1.75
C GLU A 55 1.68 -0.83 -2.87
N ILE A 56 0.65 -0.69 -3.71
CA ILE A 56 0.61 0.29 -4.80
C ILE A 56 0.71 1.71 -4.25
N SER A 57 0.18 2.00 -3.07
CA SER A 57 0.17 3.35 -2.49
C SER A 57 1.48 3.76 -1.79
N ARG A 58 2.24 2.81 -1.21
CA ARG A 58 3.41 3.09 -0.36
C ARG A 58 4.65 3.66 -1.07
N PHE A 59 4.80 3.43 -2.38
CA PHE A 59 5.93 3.91 -3.21
C PHE A 59 7.29 3.91 -2.48
N ASP A 60 7.74 2.72 -2.08
CA ASP A 60 8.98 2.52 -1.34
C ASP A 60 10.13 2.02 -2.23
N CYS A 61 11.29 1.75 -1.62
CA CYS A 61 12.46 1.19 -2.29
C CYS A 61 12.17 -0.13 -3.00
N ALA A 62 11.32 -0.99 -2.43
CA ALA A 62 11.01 -2.30 -3.00
C ALA A 62 10.21 -2.12 -4.29
N MET A 63 9.17 -1.28 -4.26
CA MET A 63 8.37 -0.93 -5.44
C MET A 63 9.25 -0.33 -6.55
N ILE A 64 10.14 0.59 -6.19
CA ILE A 64 11.11 1.22 -7.09
C ILE A 64 12.06 0.19 -7.71
N ALA A 65 12.62 -0.71 -6.90
CA ALA A 65 13.56 -1.72 -7.36
C ALA A 65 12.89 -2.68 -8.35
N LYS A 66 11.66 -3.12 -8.05
CA LYS A 66 10.84 -3.93 -8.96
C LYS A 66 10.58 -3.18 -10.28
N TYR A 67 10.18 -1.90 -10.23
CA TYR A 67 9.97 -1.10 -11.44
C TYR A 67 11.25 -0.98 -12.29
N LYS A 68 12.39 -0.68 -11.66
CA LYS A 68 13.70 -0.60 -12.34
C LYS A 68 14.13 -1.93 -12.95
N ALA A 69 13.80 -3.06 -12.33
CA ALA A 69 14.03 -4.38 -12.92
C ALA A 69 13.22 -4.53 -14.22
N CYS A 70 11.94 -4.20 -14.20
CA CYS A 70 11.09 -4.24 -15.39
C CYS A 70 11.63 -3.33 -16.52
N GLU A 71 12.08 -2.10 -16.21
CA GLU A 71 12.67 -1.20 -17.22
C GLU A 71 13.97 -1.75 -17.83
N ARG A 72 14.83 -2.37 -17.02
CA ARG A 72 16.06 -3.02 -17.51
C ARG A 72 15.72 -4.18 -18.44
N ASP A 73 14.74 -4.98 -18.08
CA ASP A 73 14.32 -6.13 -18.90
C ASP A 73 13.69 -5.65 -20.20
N ARG A 74 12.84 -4.62 -20.18
CA ARG A 74 12.31 -3.97 -21.40
C ARG A 74 13.44 -3.47 -22.30
N THR A 75 14.42 -2.76 -21.74
CA THR A 75 15.56 -2.23 -22.52
C THR A 75 16.36 -3.36 -23.19
N LYS A 76 16.59 -4.48 -22.51
CA LYS A 76 17.26 -5.65 -23.11
C LYS A 76 16.41 -6.26 -24.23
N LEU A 77 15.11 -6.40 -24.01
CA LEU A 77 14.19 -6.99 -24.98
C LEU A 77 14.01 -6.10 -26.23
N GLN A 78 14.17 -4.77 -26.11
CA GLN A 78 14.17 -3.84 -27.25
C GLN A 78 15.29 -4.14 -28.26
N LEU A 79 16.40 -4.74 -27.82
CA LEU A 79 17.53 -5.07 -28.68
C LEU A 79 17.31 -6.32 -29.54
N VAL A 80 16.25 -7.10 -29.28
CA VAL A 80 15.99 -8.36 -29.99
C VAL A 80 15.63 -8.12 -31.45
N CYS A 81 14.66 -7.25 -31.73
CA CYS A 81 14.27 -6.90 -33.09
C CYS A 81 13.49 -5.56 -33.13
N ARG A 82 13.35 -4.97 -34.32
CA ARG A 82 12.65 -3.67 -34.50
C ARG A 82 11.18 -3.70 -34.06
N SER A 83 10.48 -4.82 -34.28
CA SER A 83 9.09 -4.97 -33.87
C SER A 83 8.95 -4.92 -32.34
N TRP A 84 9.85 -5.62 -31.64
CA TRP A 84 9.88 -5.60 -30.17
C TRP A 84 10.31 -4.24 -29.66
N ASN A 85 11.28 -3.60 -30.30
CA ASN A 85 11.67 -2.23 -29.96
C ASN A 85 10.46 -1.28 -29.97
N SER A 86 9.73 -1.24 -31.09
CA SER A 86 8.54 -0.38 -31.23
C SER A 86 7.42 -0.76 -30.26
N PHE A 87 7.21 -2.05 -30.01
CA PHE A 87 6.19 -2.51 -29.06
C PHE A 87 6.53 -2.09 -27.63
N LEU A 88 7.76 -2.39 -27.17
CA LEU A 88 8.22 -2.13 -25.82
C LEU A 88 8.40 -0.64 -25.52
N ASP A 89 8.74 0.16 -26.55
CA ASP A 89 8.80 1.61 -26.43
C ASP A 89 7.47 2.21 -25.95
N ASN A 90 6.32 1.65 -26.38
CA ASN A 90 4.99 2.07 -25.91
C ASN A 90 4.76 1.79 -24.41
N TYR A 91 5.59 0.97 -23.77
CA TYR A 91 5.53 0.64 -22.35
C TYR A 91 6.64 1.31 -21.53
N SER A 92 7.46 2.16 -22.15
CA SER A 92 8.43 3.01 -21.45
C SER A 92 7.72 4.21 -20.80
N ASP A 93 8.41 4.88 -19.87
CA ASP A 93 8.00 6.18 -19.31
C ASP A 93 6.63 6.20 -18.61
N ARG A 94 6.13 5.05 -18.14
CA ARG A 94 4.78 4.94 -17.55
C ARG A 94 4.68 5.47 -16.12
N LEU A 95 5.81 5.60 -15.42
CA LEU A 95 5.89 6.12 -14.06
C LEU A 95 6.88 7.27 -14.02
N VAL A 96 6.44 8.40 -13.47
CA VAL A 96 7.31 9.53 -13.15
C VAL A 96 7.15 9.88 -11.68
N HIS A 97 8.25 10.21 -11.04
CA HIS A 97 8.27 10.76 -9.71
C HIS A 97 8.92 12.13 -9.76
N PHE A 98 8.21 13.13 -9.26
CA PHE A 98 8.78 14.46 -9.11
C PHE A 98 9.60 14.53 -7.83
N VAL A 99 10.90 14.81 -7.97
CA VAL A 99 11.86 14.80 -6.87
C VAL A 99 12.59 16.13 -6.89
N ILE A 100 12.51 16.88 -5.79
CA ILE A 100 13.15 18.19 -5.62
C ILE A 100 14.67 18.11 -5.87
N GLY A 101 15.29 16.98 -5.54
CA GLY A 101 16.73 16.76 -5.70
C GLY A 101 17.19 16.15 -7.03
N ALA A 102 16.29 15.88 -7.98
CA ALA A 102 16.69 15.42 -9.32
C ALA A 102 17.13 16.62 -10.19
N PRO A 103 18.10 16.47 -11.12
CA PRO A 103 18.60 17.58 -11.94
C PRO A 103 17.51 18.33 -12.73
N ASN A 104 16.49 17.60 -13.17
CA ASN A 104 15.35 18.13 -13.92
C ASN A 104 14.06 18.20 -13.06
N GLY A 105 14.15 17.99 -11.75
CA GLY A 105 13.00 17.97 -10.83
C GLY A 105 12.12 16.71 -10.93
N TYR A 106 12.49 15.72 -11.73
CA TYR A 106 11.80 14.43 -11.84
C TYR A 106 12.75 13.28 -12.18
N TRP A 107 12.31 12.05 -11.91
CA TRP A 107 13.01 10.81 -12.20
C TRP A 107 12.01 9.66 -12.46
N PRO A 108 12.31 8.70 -13.36
CA PRO A 108 13.47 8.67 -14.27
C PRO A 108 13.39 9.76 -15.36
N PRO A 109 14.45 9.98 -16.16
CA PRO A 109 14.37 10.83 -17.36
C PRO A 109 13.27 10.30 -18.29
N ILE A 110 12.37 11.18 -18.73
CA ILE A 110 11.16 10.87 -19.50
C ILE A 110 11.34 11.41 -20.92
N LYS A 111 11.09 10.57 -21.92
CA LYS A 111 11.04 10.95 -23.34
C LYS A 111 9.59 11.21 -23.78
N HIS A 112 8.63 10.46 -23.25
CA HIS A 112 7.23 10.44 -23.68
C HIS A 112 6.26 10.79 -22.54
N TRP A 113 6.06 12.09 -22.30
CA TRP A 113 5.13 12.58 -21.27
C TRP A 113 3.66 12.20 -21.52
N ASP A 114 3.30 11.96 -22.78
CA ASP A 114 1.97 11.53 -23.21
C ASP A 114 1.63 10.09 -22.79
N ARG A 115 2.65 9.29 -22.43
CA ARG A 115 2.52 7.88 -22.02
C ARG A 115 2.55 7.66 -20.51
N VAL A 116 2.81 8.71 -19.74
CA VAL A 116 2.84 8.63 -18.27
C VAL A 116 1.48 8.17 -17.76
N VAL A 117 1.48 7.04 -17.06
CA VAL A 117 0.29 6.44 -16.45
C VAL A 117 0.16 6.86 -14.99
N ARG A 118 1.28 6.96 -14.28
CA ARG A 118 1.32 7.34 -12.87
C ARG A 118 2.33 8.45 -12.62
N VAL A 119 1.86 9.45 -11.89
CA VAL A 119 2.69 10.47 -11.26
C VAL A 119 2.79 10.16 -9.77
N GLN A 120 4.01 10.18 -9.25
CA GLN A 120 4.29 10.14 -7.83
C GLN A 120 4.83 11.49 -7.36
N GLY A 121 4.33 11.96 -6.22
CA GLY A 121 4.84 13.07 -5.45
C GLY A 121 5.18 12.73 -4.03
N GLY A 122 5.65 13.77 -3.34
CA GLY A 122 6.19 13.66 -1.99
C GLY A 122 7.64 13.20 -1.97
N ASN A 123 8.21 13.16 -0.77
CA ASN A 123 9.57 12.70 -0.57
C ASN A 123 9.58 11.19 -0.33
N VAL A 124 10.17 10.43 -1.24
CA VAL A 124 10.41 9.00 -1.02
C VAL A 124 11.60 8.83 -0.11
N HIS A 125 11.38 8.14 1.00
CA HIS A 125 12.42 7.82 1.95
C HIS A 125 13.16 6.57 1.46
N CYS A 126 14.31 6.77 0.83
CA CYS A 126 15.18 5.67 0.43
C CYS A 126 16.23 5.39 1.50
N ASN A 127 16.23 4.17 2.04
CA ASN A 127 17.18 3.72 3.06
C ASN A 127 18.19 2.67 2.53
N CYS A 128 18.28 2.47 1.22
CA CYS A 128 19.24 1.53 0.62
C CYS A 128 20.68 2.03 0.80
N MET A 129 21.57 1.15 1.26
CA MET A 129 23.00 1.43 1.48
C MET A 129 23.85 0.33 0.82
N PRO A 130 25.10 0.62 0.37
CA PRO A 130 25.78 1.92 0.43
C PRO A 130 25.30 2.91 -0.63
N GLU A 131 24.69 2.42 -1.70
CA GLU A 131 24.13 3.25 -2.76
C GLU A 131 22.60 3.31 -2.65
N LEU A 132 22.07 4.53 -2.57
CA LEU A 132 20.63 4.76 -2.58
C LEU A 132 20.04 4.23 -3.89
N CYS A 133 19.02 3.37 -3.84
CA CYS A 133 18.37 2.93 -5.08
C CYS A 133 17.55 4.06 -5.73
N TRP A 134 17.39 5.20 -5.06
CA TRP A 134 16.58 6.32 -5.51
C TRP A 134 17.07 7.67 -4.97
N PRO A 135 16.99 8.77 -5.76
CA PRO A 135 17.27 10.10 -5.24
C PRO A 135 16.29 10.45 -4.10
N SER A 136 16.80 10.52 -2.87
CA SER A 136 16.02 10.84 -1.66
C SER A 136 16.48 12.17 -1.09
N THR A 137 15.53 13.06 -0.77
CA THR A 137 15.78 14.38 -0.18
C THR A 137 16.29 14.32 1.26
N TYR A 138 16.14 13.18 1.94
CA TYR A 138 16.52 13.03 3.36
C TYR A 138 18.04 12.91 3.58
N HIS A 139 18.81 12.48 2.58
CA HIS A 139 20.26 12.37 2.69
C HIS A 139 20.93 13.64 2.17
N ARG A 140 20.75 14.78 2.86
CA ARG A 140 21.50 16.02 2.56
C ARG A 140 23.02 15.79 2.52
N ASP A 141 23.54 14.84 3.31
CA ASP A 141 24.96 14.46 3.31
C ASP A 141 25.31 13.38 2.27
N GLY A 142 24.41 12.43 1.98
CA GLY A 142 24.59 11.39 0.96
C GLY A 142 24.43 11.90 -0.48
N PHE A 143 23.82 13.07 -0.66
CA PHE A 143 23.77 13.79 -1.94
C PHE A 143 25.17 14.05 -2.52
N LYS A 144 26.18 14.20 -1.67
CA LYS A 144 27.58 14.37 -2.09
C LYS A 144 28.16 13.15 -2.80
N HIS A 145 27.65 11.93 -2.52
CA HIS A 145 28.16 10.69 -3.12
C HIS A 145 27.55 10.36 -4.48
N TRP A 146 26.29 10.74 -4.73
CA TRP A 146 25.69 10.63 -6.07
C TRP A 146 26.18 11.71 -7.04
N MET A 147 26.77 12.78 -6.50
CA MET A 147 27.29 13.93 -7.24
C MET A 147 28.82 13.90 -7.25
N SER A 148 29.41 12.92 -7.95
CA SER A 148 30.87 12.76 -8.05
C SER A 148 31.58 13.97 -8.71
N ASP A 149 30.84 14.91 -9.30
CA ASP A 149 31.37 16.22 -9.66
C ASP A 149 30.27 17.31 -9.60
N PRO A 150 30.23 18.14 -8.53
CA PRO A 150 29.30 19.25 -8.39
C PRO A 150 29.38 20.31 -9.51
N LYS A 151 30.47 20.31 -10.31
CA LYS A 151 30.73 21.33 -11.32
C LYS A 151 30.19 20.99 -12.70
N THR A 152 29.78 19.75 -12.96
CA THR A 152 29.34 19.29 -14.30
C THR A 152 27.82 19.23 -14.47
N LEU A 153 27.07 19.40 -13.39
CA LEU A 153 25.61 19.34 -13.45
C LEU A 153 25.00 20.74 -13.55
N PRO A 154 23.95 20.91 -14.39
CA PRO A 154 23.16 22.13 -14.35
C PRO A 154 22.62 22.31 -12.93
N SER A 155 22.66 23.53 -12.41
CA SER A 155 22.02 23.88 -11.13
C SER A 155 20.63 23.23 -11.12
N PRO A 156 20.26 22.47 -10.08
CA PRO A 156 18.97 21.81 -10.05
C PRO A 156 17.94 22.88 -10.35
N LYS A 157 17.27 22.75 -11.50
CA LYS A 157 16.03 23.47 -11.71
C LYS A 157 15.10 22.83 -10.72
N ILE A 158 15.04 23.41 -9.53
CA ILE A 158 13.96 23.16 -8.60
C ILE A 158 12.75 23.53 -9.45
N LEU A 159 12.06 22.53 -9.99
CA LEU A 159 10.69 22.71 -10.42
C LEU A 159 10.02 23.19 -9.14
N THR A 160 9.88 24.50 -9.05
CA THR A 160 9.20 25.10 -7.93
C THR A 160 7.79 24.55 -7.98
N MET A 161 7.12 24.36 -6.85
CA MET A 161 5.71 23.91 -6.84
C MET A 161 4.77 24.84 -7.65
N GLN A 162 5.28 25.96 -8.18
CA GLN A 162 4.62 26.91 -9.04
C GLN A 162 4.79 26.62 -10.55
N ASP A 163 5.77 25.82 -10.94
CA ASP A 163 5.98 25.44 -12.34
C ASP A 163 4.87 24.46 -12.76
N SER A 164 4.16 24.81 -13.83
CA SER A 164 3.09 23.98 -14.36
C SER A 164 3.56 22.55 -14.58
N LEU A 165 2.81 21.56 -14.09
CA LEU A 165 3.01 20.17 -14.47
C LEU A 165 3.15 20.11 -16.01
N PRO A 166 4.14 19.37 -16.53
CA PRO A 166 4.26 19.16 -17.98
C PRO A 166 2.93 18.64 -18.52
N LEU A 167 2.68 18.82 -19.81
CA LEU A 167 1.44 18.35 -20.44
C LEU A 167 1.38 16.82 -20.33
N LEU A 168 0.69 16.35 -19.29
CA LEU A 168 0.42 14.93 -19.07
C LEU A 168 -0.64 14.50 -20.08
N GLY A 169 -0.38 13.40 -20.78
CA GLY A 169 -1.31 12.85 -21.76
C GLY A 169 -2.57 12.27 -21.12
N SER A 170 -3.52 11.86 -21.97
CA SER A 170 -4.77 11.18 -21.58
C SER A 170 -4.56 9.80 -20.92
N GLN A 171 -3.33 9.30 -20.96
CA GLN A 171 -2.91 8.04 -20.34
C GLN A 171 -2.71 8.14 -18.83
N LEU A 172 -2.66 9.35 -18.26
CA LEU A 172 -2.53 9.51 -16.82
C LEU A 172 -3.76 8.95 -16.10
N LYS A 173 -3.55 7.93 -15.27
CA LYS A 173 -4.59 7.26 -14.48
C LYS A 173 -4.35 7.32 -12.97
N ALA A 174 -3.15 7.67 -12.52
CA ALA A 174 -2.84 7.77 -11.09
C ALA A 174 -2.01 9.01 -10.74
N ILE A 175 -2.40 9.67 -9.65
CA ILE A 175 -1.61 10.71 -8.98
C ILE A 175 -1.49 10.28 -7.52
N ALA A 176 -0.27 10.04 -7.08
CA ALA A 176 0.02 9.73 -5.69
C ALA A 176 0.84 10.85 -5.05
N GLY A 177 0.60 11.15 -3.77
CA GLY A 177 1.26 12.28 -3.08
C GLY A 177 0.84 13.64 -3.66
N SER A 178 -0.46 13.83 -3.88
CA SER A 178 -1.01 14.94 -4.66
C SER A 178 -0.90 16.34 -4.03
N VAL A 179 -0.58 16.43 -2.73
CA VAL A 179 -0.51 17.69 -1.96
C VAL A 179 0.29 18.77 -2.70
N SER A 180 1.44 18.39 -3.27
CA SER A 180 2.34 19.32 -3.95
C SER A 180 1.78 19.93 -5.24
N TRP A 181 0.68 19.39 -5.80
CA TRP A 181 0.10 19.84 -7.07
C TRP A 181 -1.40 20.05 -7.02
N ALA A 182 -1.95 20.20 -5.81
CA ALA A 182 -3.36 20.51 -5.55
C ALA A 182 -3.95 21.46 -6.60
N SER A 183 -3.31 22.62 -6.79
CA SER A 183 -3.76 23.67 -7.72
C SER A 183 -3.90 23.21 -9.18
N HIS A 184 -3.04 22.32 -9.66
CA HIS A 184 -2.98 21.93 -11.06
C HIS A 184 -4.02 20.87 -11.43
N TRP A 185 -4.21 19.86 -10.58
CA TRP A 185 -5.19 18.80 -10.89
C TRP A 185 -6.63 19.25 -10.64
N MET A 186 -6.84 20.23 -9.76
CA MET A 186 -8.17 20.78 -9.48
C MET A 186 -8.74 21.62 -10.64
N THR A 187 -7.89 22.32 -11.39
CA THR A 187 -8.34 23.23 -12.47
C THR A 187 -8.42 22.55 -13.84
N GLY A 188 -7.88 21.34 -13.98
CA GLY A 188 -7.78 20.63 -15.25
C GLY A 188 -8.83 19.53 -15.46
N GLN A 189 -10.12 19.84 -15.36
CA GLN A 189 -11.19 18.82 -15.47
C GLN A 189 -11.06 17.95 -16.73
N ASP A 190 -10.78 18.56 -17.89
CA ASP A 190 -10.60 17.82 -19.15
C ASP A 190 -9.36 16.92 -19.16
N ARG A 191 -8.35 17.24 -18.36
CA ARG A 191 -7.07 16.51 -18.30
C ARG A 191 -7.13 15.32 -17.35
N PHE A 192 -7.90 15.43 -16.27
CA PHE A 192 -7.89 14.47 -15.16
C PHE A 192 -9.20 13.72 -14.95
N GLY A 193 -10.18 13.86 -15.85
CA GLY A 193 -11.45 13.13 -15.77
C GLY A 193 -11.32 11.60 -15.86
N GLY A 194 -10.20 11.10 -16.41
CA GLY A 194 -9.87 9.67 -16.52
C GLY A 194 -9.09 9.09 -15.35
N LEU A 195 -8.91 9.84 -14.26
CA LEU A 195 -8.12 9.42 -13.10
C LEU A 195 -8.82 8.29 -12.32
N LEU A 196 -8.08 7.22 -12.02
CA LEU A 196 -8.55 6.05 -11.27
C LEU A 196 -8.05 6.05 -9.82
N MET A 197 -6.85 6.58 -9.58
CA MET A 197 -6.22 6.62 -8.26
C MET A 197 -5.75 8.03 -7.92
N LEU A 198 -6.14 8.51 -6.74
CA LEU A 198 -5.71 9.79 -6.21
C LEU A 198 -5.33 9.63 -4.73
N THR A 199 -4.06 9.87 -4.37
CA THR A 199 -3.59 9.71 -2.99
C THR A 199 -2.88 10.94 -2.45
N GLY A 200 -2.81 11.05 -1.12
CA GLY A 200 -2.25 12.21 -0.46
C GLY A 200 -3.00 13.47 -0.85
N VAL A 201 -4.33 13.41 -0.90
CA VAL A 201 -5.19 14.62 -0.94
C VAL A 201 -5.33 15.11 0.49
N GLY A 202 -5.34 16.42 0.75
CA GLY A 202 -5.52 16.90 2.12
C GLY A 202 -4.41 17.82 2.63
N THR A 203 -4.67 18.42 3.79
CA THR A 203 -3.82 19.46 4.36
C THR A 203 -2.63 18.90 5.13
N MET A 204 -1.42 19.28 4.70
CA MET A 204 -0.35 19.61 5.67
C MET A 204 -0.38 21.10 6.05
N ASP A 205 -0.91 21.98 5.18
CA ASP A 205 -0.78 23.45 5.30
C ASP A 205 -2.12 24.22 5.36
N GLY A 206 -3.19 23.62 5.88
CA GLY A 206 -4.46 24.33 6.17
C GLY A 206 -5.41 24.62 4.99
N ASN A 207 -5.03 24.33 3.73
CA ASN A 207 -5.95 24.37 2.60
C ASN A 207 -6.89 23.14 2.58
N ALA A 208 -7.99 23.20 3.33
CA ALA A 208 -9.01 22.15 3.33
C ALA A 208 -9.47 21.85 1.89
N PHE A 209 -9.44 20.56 1.52
CA PHE A 209 -9.80 20.16 0.16
C PHE A 209 -11.32 19.99 0.04
N PRO A 210 -11.98 20.64 -0.94
CA PRO A 210 -13.40 20.46 -1.13
C PRO A 210 -13.66 19.10 -1.77
N SER A 211 -14.02 18.10 -0.96
CA SER A 211 -14.49 16.77 -1.39
C SER A 211 -15.53 16.82 -2.52
N ARG A 212 -16.39 17.85 -2.54
CA ARG A 212 -17.33 18.13 -3.63
C ARG A 212 -16.63 18.21 -4.99
N LEU A 213 -15.49 18.87 -5.07
CA LEU A 213 -14.72 19.01 -6.31
C LEU A 213 -14.15 17.67 -6.78
N ILE A 214 -13.68 16.83 -5.84
CA ILE A 214 -13.21 15.48 -6.16
C ILE A 214 -14.36 14.65 -6.77
N SER A 215 -15.54 14.73 -6.16
CA SER A 215 -16.74 14.03 -6.60
C SER A 215 -17.23 14.50 -7.97
N THR A 216 -17.10 15.80 -8.29
CA THR A 216 -17.53 16.32 -9.60
C THR A 216 -16.53 16.06 -10.71
N VAL A 217 -15.23 16.22 -10.43
CA VAL A 217 -14.17 16.13 -11.44
C VAL A 217 -13.73 14.67 -11.68
N HIS A 218 -13.62 13.86 -10.63
CA HIS A 218 -12.99 12.55 -10.70
C HIS A 218 -13.97 11.41 -10.42
N ARG A 219 -15.12 11.40 -11.11
CA ARG A 219 -16.14 10.33 -11.00
C ARG A 219 -15.66 8.92 -11.36
N ALA A 220 -14.53 8.82 -12.05
CA ALA A 220 -13.90 7.55 -12.42
C ALA A 220 -13.03 6.94 -11.31
N LEU A 221 -12.80 7.64 -10.19
CA LEU A 221 -11.95 7.15 -9.11
C LEU A 221 -12.43 5.81 -8.58
N THR A 222 -11.50 4.87 -8.52
CA THR A 222 -11.64 3.59 -7.82
C THR A 222 -10.88 3.63 -6.49
N HIS A 223 -9.87 4.48 -6.36
CA HIS A 223 -8.98 4.56 -5.20
C HIS A 223 -8.74 6.00 -4.76
N LEU A 224 -9.02 6.28 -3.48
CA LEU A 224 -8.84 7.59 -2.86
C LEU A 224 -8.12 7.46 -1.52
N GLU A 225 -7.04 8.21 -1.35
CA GLU A 225 -6.47 8.48 -0.03
C GLU A 225 -6.53 9.98 0.27
N ILE A 226 -7.27 10.32 1.32
CA ILE A 226 -7.54 11.69 1.70
C ILE A 226 -7.25 11.91 3.18
N THR A 227 -6.69 13.08 3.47
CA THR A 227 -6.51 13.64 4.80
C THR A 227 -7.44 14.83 4.95
N ALA A 228 -8.26 14.83 5.98
CA ALA A 228 -9.12 15.95 6.35
C ALA A 228 -8.83 16.37 7.80
N GLU A 229 -9.27 17.56 8.17
CA GLU A 229 -9.16 18.03 9.56
C GLU A 229 -10.00 17.15 10.51
N THR A 230 -11.21 16.76 10.08
CA THR A 230 -12.15 15.94 10.86
C THR A 230 -12.85 14.91 9.98
N PHE A 231 -13.36 13.82 10.58
CA PHE A 231 -14.29 12.92 9.87
C PHE A 231 -15.67 13.57 9.69
N TRP A 232 -16.05 14.38 10.67
CA TRP A 232 -17.33 15.04 10.77
C TRP A 232 -17.23 16.46 10.20
N ASN A 233 -17.61 16.59 8.93
CA ASN A 233 -17.77 17.88 8.31
C ASN A 233 -19.01 17.81 7.41
N PRO A 234 -20.02 18.66 7.61
CA PRO A 234 -21.21 18.69 6.76
C PRO A 234 -20.89 19.05 5.30
N GLU A 235 -19.76 19.73 5.05
CA GLU A 235 -19.28 20.06 3.71
C GLU A 235 -18.61 18.88 3.00
N HIS A 236 -18.42 17.75 3.68
CA HIS A 236 -17.92 16.53 3.04
C HIS A 236 -18.98 15.95 2.11
N ILE A 237 -18.76 16.05 0.80
CA ILE A 237 -19.61 15.48 -0.25
C ILE A 237 -18.78 14.51 -1.08
N PHE A 238 -18.96 13.22 -0.81
CA PHE A 238 -18.35 12.11 -1.53
C PHE A 238 -19.40 11.38 -2.35
N ASP A 239 -19.59 11.80 -3.61
CA ASP A 239 -20.41 11.11 -4.62
C ASP A 239 -19.47 10.44 -5.63
N LEU A 240 -18.97 9.26 -5.27
CA LEU A 240 -17.94 8.54 -6.02
C LEU A 240 -18.44 7.12 -6.32
N PRO A 241 -19.26 6.93 -7.37
CA PRO A 241 -19.99 5.68 -7.60
C PRO A 241 -19.09 4.49 -7.95
N LYS A 242 -17.85 4.73 -8.35
CA LYS A 242 -16.87 3.69 -8.70
C LYS A 242 -15.83 3.44 -7.62
N LEU A 243 -15.86 4.21 -6.52
CA LEU A 243 -14.83 4.12 -5.48
C LEU A 243 -14.92 2.76 -4.77
N ARG A 244 -13.82 2.02 -4.75
CA ARG A 244 -13.68 0.71 -4.10
C ARG A 244 -12.77 0.75 -2.90
N TYR A 245 -11.77 1.63 -2.92
CA TYR A 245 -10.83 1.82 -1.83
C TYR A 245 -10.87 3.26 -1.34
N LEU A 246 -11.11 3.43 -0.05
CA LEU A 246 -11.01 4.71 0.64
C LEU A 246 -10.07 4.58 1.83
N SER A 247 -8.98 5.34 1.83
CA SER A 247 -8.21 5.62 3.05
C SER A 247 -8.47 7.05 3.50
N PHE A 248 -9.11 7.19 4.65
CA PHE A 248 -9.46 8.47 5.24
C PHE A 248 -8.63 8.70 6.50
N THR A 249 -7.79 9.71 6.47
CA THR A 249 -7.03 10.20 7.62
C THR A 249 -7.73 11.43 8.17
N ALA A 250 -8.14 11.41 9.43
CA ALA A 250 -8.65 12.62 10.08
C ALA A 250 -7.63 13.17 11.06
N GLY A 251 -7.47 14.49 11.01
CA GLY A 251 -6.69 15.32 11.91
C GLY A 251 -7.34 15.48 13.29
N THR A 252 -6.74 16.39 14.06
CA THR A 252 -7.21 16.79 15.38
C THR A 252 -8.20 17.95 15.24
N GLY A 253 -9.50 17.66 15.26
CA GLY A 253 -10.52 18.70 15.38
C GLY A 253 -11.26 18.61 16.71
N ARG A 254 -11.77 19.75 17.18
CA ARG A 254 -12.72 19.77 18.30
C ARG A 254 -14.03 19.12 17.87
N LEU A 255 -14.61 18.29 18.74
CA LEU A 255 -15.95 17.79 18.48
C LEU A 255 -16.96 18.95 18.53
N PRO A 256 -17.93 19.02 17.60
CA PRO A 256 -19.06 19.91 17.72
C PRO A 256 -19.83 19.60 19.00
N ALA A 257 -20.30 20.62 19.70
CA ALA A 257 -21.10 20.47 20.91
C ALA A 257 -22.46 19.77 20.65
N ALA A 258 -22.93 19.74 19.40
CA ALA A 258 -24.18 19.11 18.99
C ALA A 258 -23.92 17.99 17.98
N HIS A 259 -24.45 16.80 18.26
CA HIS A 259 -24.15 15.56 17.51
C HIS A 259 -25.09 15.26 16.33
N THR A 260 -26.14 16.04 16.11
CA THR A 260 -27.25 15.57 15.26
C THR A 260 -26.98 15.59 13.75
N ASP A 261 -26.21 16.52 13.18
CA ASP A 261 -25.92 16.54 11.72
C ASP A 261 -24.48 16.91 11.38
N ILE A 262 -23.55 16.12 11.88
CA ILE A 262 -22.11 16.42 11.76
C ILE A 262 -21.46 15.81 10.51
N PHE A 263 -22.14 14.93 9.79
CA PHE A 263 -21.64 14.30 8.57
C PHE A 263 -22.31 14.89 7.34
N GLY A 264 -21.51 15.17 6.31
CA GLY A 264 -22.02 15.53 4.99
C GLY A 264 -22.57 14.34 4.21
N HIS A 265 -22.59 14.46 2.89
CA HIS A 265 -23.13 13.45 1.97
C HIS A 265 -22.09 12.40 1.58
N TRP A 266 -22.42 11.12 1.77
CA TRP A 266 -21.58 9.98 1.41
C TRP A 266 -22.37 8.99 0.55
N SER A 267 -22.04 8.90 -0.73
CA SER A 267 -22.59 7.97 -1.71
C SER A 267 -21.43 7.18 -2.34
N LEU A 268 -21.11 6.04 -1.69
CA LEU A 268 -20.01 5.16 -2.06
C LEU A 268 -20.49 3.71 -2.30
N PRO A 269 -21.39 3.48 -3.27
CA PRO A 269 -22.06 2.20 -3.45
C PRO A 269 -21.12 1.03 -3.79
N CYS A 270 -19.94 1.31 -4.36
CA CYS A 270 -18.95 0.29 -4.72
C CYS A 270 -17.84 0.10 -3.67
N LEU A 271 -17.92 0.75 -2.50
CA LEU A 271 -16.83 0.72 -1.52
C LEU A 271 -16.63 -0.69 -0.96
N GLN A 272 -15.43 -1.23 -1.12
CA GLN A 272 -15.03 -2.56 -0.66
C GLN A 272 -13.98 -2.51 0.44
N THR A 273 -13.08 -1.53 0.40
CA THR A 273 -12.02 -1.35 1.40
C THR A 273 -12.13 0.02 2.04
N LEU A 274 -12.27 0.04 3.36
CA LEU A 274 -12.29 1.26 4.17
C LEU A 274 -11.13 1.24 5.15
N VAL A 275 -10.23 2.22 5.05
CA VAL A 275 -9.11 2.44 5.95
C VAL A 275 -9.35 3.75 6.70
N LEU A 276 -9.44 3.69 8.02
CA LEU A 276 -9.54 4.86 8.89
C LEU A 276 -8.22 5.05 9.61
N ASN A 277 -7.56 6.18 9.35
CA ASN A 277 -6.38 6.59 10.11
C ASN A 277 -6.79 7.71 11.07
N ILE A 278 -6.92 7.37 12.35
CA ILE A 278 -7.36 8.30 13.38
C ILE A 278 -6.11 8.96 13.97
N THR A 279 -5.92 10.26 13.77
CA THR A 279 -4.78 10.98 14.36
C THR A 279 -5.19 11.76 15.61
N ASN A 280 -4.39 11.65 16.67
CA ASN A 280 -4.35 12.44 17.92
C ASN A 280 -5.62 13.17 18.41
N SER A 281 -6.77 12.51 18.55
CA SER A 281 -7.91 13.12 19.27
C SER A 281 -7.71 12.97 20.78
N VAL A 282 -7.07 13.96 21.41
CA VAL A 282 -6.62 13.84 22.81
C VAL A 282 -7.77 13.87 23.84
N GLU A 283 -9.01 14.20 23.44
CA GLU A 283 -10.03 14.58 24.43
C GLU A 283 -11.41 13.91 24.28
N HIS A 284 -11.67 13.13 23.23
CA HIS A 284 -13.03 12.70 22.94
C HIS A 284 -13.17 11.23 22.51
N ASP A 285 -14.28 10.63 22.94
CA ASP A 285 -14.72 9.33 22.49
C ASP A 285 -15.16 9.40 21.01
N LEU A 286 -14.34 8.84 20.12
CA LEU A 286 -14.62 8.81 18.69
C LEU A 286 -15.60 7.70 18.28
N ARG A 287 -16.02 6.83 19.20
CA ARG A 287 -16.92 5.70 18.88
C ARG A 287 -18.20 6.14 18.17
N PRO A 288 -18.94 7.18 18.61
CA PRO A 288 -20.19 7.58 17.92
C PRO A 288 -19.95 8.06 16.48
N ILE A 289 -18.78 8.65 16.22
CA ILE A 289 -18.40 9.17 14.90
C ILE A 289 -18.03 8.01 13.98
N VAL A 290 -17.15 7.12 14.44
CA VAL A 290 -16.75 5.92 13.69
C VAL A 290 -17.99 5.07 13.39
N ASP A 291 -18.86 4.90 14.39
CA ASP A 291 -20.12 4.18 14.27
C ASP A 291 -21.01 4.77 13.17
N ARG A 292 -21.28 6.08 13.22
CA ARG A 292 -22.10 6.76 12.22
C ARG A 292 -21.49 6.69 10.82
N LEU A 293 -20.17 6.84 10.68
CA LEU A 293 -19.49 6.69 9.39
C LEU A 293 -19.65 5.26 8.84
N ILE A 294 -19.45 4.24 9.68
CA ILE A 294 -19.67 2.84 9.31
C ILE A 294 -21.12 2.61 8.88
N GLY A 295 -22.09 3.22 9.56
CA GLY A 295 -23.50 3.18 9.16
C GLY A 295 -23.77 3.77 7.77
N LEU A 296 -23.00 4.79 7.37
CA LEU A 296 -23.14 5.44 6.06
C LEU A 296 -22.52 4.63 4.91
N VAL A 297 -21.35 4.03 5.11
CA VAL A 297 -20.55 3.45 4.01
C VAL A 297 -20.26 1.95 4.14
N GLY A 298 -20.63 1.33 5.26
CA GLY A 298 -20.20 -0.02 5.63
C GLY A 298 -20.85 -1.16 4.85
N SER A 299 -22.00 -0.95 4.22
CA SER A 299 -22.85 -2.04 3.69
C SER A 299 -22.16 -2.94 2.66
N ASN A 300 -21.22 -2.40 1.89
CA ASN A 300 -20.46 -3.14 0.87
C ASN A 300 -18.99 -3.42 1.25
N VAL A 301 -18.56 -2.96 2.43
CA VAL A 301 -17.17 -3.08 2.86
C VAL A 301 -16.84 -4.56 3.16
N LYS A 302 -15.80 -5.03 2.48
CA LYS A 302 -15.17 -6.35 2.66
C LYS A 302 -13.94 -6.28 3.55
N HIS A 303 -13.16 -5.21 3.44
CA HIS A 303 -11.94 -5.02 4.22
C HIS A 303 -12.04 -3.73 5.03
N PHE A 304 -11.99 -3.85 6.35
CA PHE A 304 -12.00 -2.71 7.25
C PHE A 304 -10.68 -2.62 8.01
N VAL A 305 -10.04 -1.46 7.94
CA VAL A 305 -8.76 -1.20 8.61
C VAL A 305 -8.92 0.03 9.49
N CYS A 306 -8.75 -0.12 10.80
CA CYS A 306 -8.75 0.98 11.74
C CYS A 306 -7.35 1.12 12.33
N LYS A 307 -6.58 2.11 11.87
CA LYS A 307 -5.23 2.36 12.38
C LYS A 307 -5.31 3.25 13.63
N PRO A 308 -4.72 2.82 14.77
CA PRO A 308 -4.66 3.66 15.96
C PRO A 308 -3.77 4.89 15.73
N PRO A 309 -3.95 5.95 16.55
CA PRO A 309 -3.10 7.14 16.50
C PRO A 309 -1.63 6.79 16.70
N ILE A 310 -0.76 7.49 15.97
CA ILE A 310 0.70 7.29 16.01
C ILE A 310 1.31 7.85 17.31
N SER A 311 0.60 8.70 18.06
CA SER A 311 1.15 9.30 19.28
C SER A 311 1.28 8.27 20.42
N PRO A 312 2.50 8.09 20.96
CA PRO A 312 2.75 7.13 22.03
C PRO A 312 2.14 7.62 23.36
N GLY A 313 1.25 6.81 23.93
CA GLY A 313 1.30 6.55 25.36
C GLY A 313 0.07 6.80 26.23
N TRP A 314 -1.00 7.48 25.78
CA TRP A 314 -2.00 7.95 26.77
C TRP A 314 -3.46 7.89 26.37
N LEU A 315 -3.81 7.59 25.11
CA LEU A 315 -5.20 7.66 24.68
C LEU A 315 -5.82 6.26 24.56
N PRO A 316 -7.05 6.06 25.08
CA PRO A 316 -7.78 4.84 24.84
C PRO A 316 -8.01 4.68 23.33
N VAL A 317 -7.64 3.51 22.81
CA VAL A 317 -7.93 3.18 21.42
C VAL A 317 -9.45 3.09 21.27
N PRO A 318 -10.08 3.76 20.28
CA PRO A 318 -11.53 3.73 20.14
C PRO A 318 -12.00 2.28 19.93
N ALA A 319 -12.89 1.81 20.80
CA ALA A 319 -13.51 0.49 20.62
C ALA A 319 -14.30 0.47 19.31
N LEU A 320 -14.41 -0.69 18.68
CA LEU A 320 -15.25 -0.84 17.50
C LEU A 320 -16.74 -0.88 17.90
N PRO A 321 -17.66 -0.45 17.00
CA PRO A 321 -19.09 -0.51 17.28
C PRO A 321 -19.58 -1.92 17.59
N GLU A 322 -20.55 -2.06 18.48
CA GLU A 322 -21.08 -3.36 18.84
C GLU A 322 -21.86 -4.04 17.70
N ASP A 323 -22.47 -3.24 16.83
CA ASP A 323 -23.24 -3.66 15.67
C ASP A 323 -22.43 -3.61 14.36
N LEU A 324 -21.09 -3.57 14.46
CA LEU A 324 -20.16 -3.56 13.31
C LEU A 324 -20.56 -4.60 12.25
N TRP A 325 -20.87 -5.82 12.68
CA TRP A 325 -21.22 -6.94 11.81
C TRP A 325 -22.55 -6.76 11.08
N THR A 326 -23.50 -6.08 11.71
CA THR A 326 -24.79 -5.76 11.10
C THR A 326 -24.62 -4.65 10.05
N ARG A 327 -23.73 -3.69 10.32
CA ARG A 327 -23.45 -2.56 9.42
C ARG A 327 -22.51 -2.92 8.27
N MET A 328 -21.64 -3.92 8.47
CA MET A 328 -20.71 -4.45 7.47
C MET A 328 -20.96 -5.95 7.24
N PRO A 329 -22.12 -6.33 6.67
CA PRO A 329 -22.50 -7.74 6.53
C PRO A 329 -21.62 -8.53 5.55
N ARG A 330 -20.78 -7.84 4.77
CA ARG A 330 -19.84 -8.42 3.78
C ARG A 330 -18.39 -8.45 4.27
N LEU A 331 -18.15 -8.18 5.55
CA LEU A 331 -16.80 -8.07 6.08
C LEU A 331 -16.07 -9.43 6.02
N GLU A 332 -15.02 -9.49 5.22
CA GLU A 332 -14.13 -10.65 5.02
C GLU A 332 -12.81 -10.46 5.78
N ARG A 333 -12.42 -9.21 6.06
CA ARG A 333 -11.18 -8.87 6.77
C ARG A 333 -11.33 -7.69 7.71
N ILE A 334 -10.70 -7.79 8.88
CA ILE A 334 -10.52 -6.67 9.80
C ILE A 334 -9.05 -6.52 10.21
N ASP A 335 -8.53 -5.29 10.09
CA ASP A 335 -7.22 -4.92 10.64
C ASP A 335 -7.44 -3.83 11.69
N ALA A 336 -7.24 -4.18 12.95
CA ALA A 336 -7.40 -3.27 14.08
C ALA A 336 -6.37 -3.60 15.16
N ASP A 337 -6.19 -2.68 16.11
CA ASP A 337 -5.36 -2.99 17.28
C ASP A 337 -5.97 -4.15 18.09
N LEU A 338 -5.11 -4.97 18.69
CA LEU A 338 -5.54 -6.12 19.50
C LEU A 338 -6.51 -5.72 20.63
N THR A 339 -6.36 -4.53 21.22
CA THR A 339 -7.26 -4.00 22.23
C THR A 339 -8.65 -3.73 21.66
N GLN A 340 -8.72 -3.18 20.44
CA GLN A 340 -9.99 -2.94 19.75
C GLN A 340 -10.70 -4.26 19.45
N LEU A 341 -9.94 -5.23 18.94
CA LEU A 341 -10.47 -6.56 18.66
C LEU A 341 -11.01 -7.20 19.94
N ALA A 342 -10.22 -7.21 21.02
CA ALA A 342 -10.57 -7.78 22.33
C ALA A 342 -11.88 -7.23 22.94
N THR A 343 -12.27 -6.02 22.55
CA THR A 343 -13.51 -5.37 22.98
C THR A 343 -14.66 -5.48 21.99
N THR A 344 -14.41 -5.96 20.77
CA THR A 344 -15.43 -6.12 19.72
C THR A 344 -16.30 -7.34 20.03
N PRO A 345 -17.64 -7.21 20.02
CA PRO A 345 -18.52 -8.34 20.30
C PRO A 345 -18.39 -9.41 19.22
N ILE A 346 -18.57 -10.66 19.63
CA ILE A 346 -18.48 -11.83 18.77
C ILE A 346 -19.81 -11.96 18.00
N PRO A 347 -19.79 -12.04 16.65
CA PRO A 347 -21.02 -12.21 15.89
C PRO A 347 -21.68 -13.57 16.20
N GLY A 348 -23.01 -13.59 16.27
CA GLY A 348 -23.81 -14.77 16.62
C GLY A 348 -23.66 -15.97 15.66
N GLY A 349 -23.16 -15.74 14.43
CA GLY A 349 -22.90 -16.74 13.39
C GLY A 349 -21.69 -16.36 12.54
N ALA A 350 -20.53 -16.22 13.19
CA ALA A 350 -19.34 -15.59 12.62
C ALA A 350 -18.89 -16.23 11.28
N PRO A 351 -18.83 -15.47 10.17
CA PRO A 351 -18.15 -15.92 8.96
C PRO A 351 -16.64 -16.08 9.24
N ARG A 352 -15.95 -16.86 8.39
CA ARG A 352 -14.47 -16.88 8.40
C ARG A 352 -13.99 -15.46 8.17
N LEU A 353 -13.17 -14.96 9.09
CA LEU A 353 -12.69 -13.59 9.08
C LEU A 353 -11.16 -13.59 9.08
N SER A 354 -10.60 -12.86 8.13
CA SER A 354 -9.17 -12.61 8.06
C SER A 354 -8.81 -11.51 9.05
N LEU A 355 -7.82 -11.74 9.92
CA LEU A 355 -7.35 -10.74 10.87
C LEU A 355 -5.97 -10.21 10.46
N GLY A 356 -5.84 -8.94 10.10
CA GLY A 356 -4.51 -8.34 9.94
C GLY A 356 -4.01 -7.70 11.22
N ILE A 357 -2.89 -8.21 11.72
CA ILE A 357 -2.16 -7.58 12.82
C ILE A 357 -0.98 -6.82 12.22
N ASN A 358 -1.03 -5.49 12.27
CA ASN A 358 0.05 -4.66 11.73
C ASN A 358 1.23 -4.58 12.71
N LEU A 359 2.10 -5.58 12.66
CA LEU A 359 3.32 -5.64 13.47
C LEU A 359 4.30 -4.51 13.16
N ALA A 360 4.36 -4.03 11.92
CA ALA A 360 5.17 -2.86 11.59
C ALA A 360 4.70 -1.64 12.38
N GLN A 361 3.39 -1.50 12.62
CA GLN A 361 2.88 -0.45 13.49
C GLN A 361 3.35 -0.64 14.94
N ILE A 362 3.17 -1.84 15.50
CA ILE A 362 3.64 -2.23 16.84
C ILE A 362 5.15 -1.95 17.01
N LEU A 363 5.94 -2.21 15.96
CA LEU A 363 7.38 -2.01 15.94
C LEU A 363 7.81 -0.58 15.54
N SER A 364 6.97 0.20 14.89
CA SER A 364 7.28 1.58 14.46
C SER A 364 7.10 2.62 15.57
N PHE A 365 6.31 2.29 16.61
CA PHE A 365 5.98 3.22 17.69
C PHE A 365 7.19 3.77 18.47
N HIS A 366 8.38 3.20 18.28
CA HIS A 366 9.61 3.73 18.83
C HIS A 366 10.68 3.84 17.73
N ASN A 367 10.82 5.00 17.09
CA ASN A 367 11.89 5.29 16.11
C ASN A 367 13.32 5.05 16.63
N ASN A 368 13.48 4.72 17.92
CA ASN A 368 14.68 4.10 18.47
C ASN A 368 14.53 2.59 18.45
N VAL A 369 14.55 1.99 17.26
CA VAL A 369 14.93 0.59 17.15
C VAL A 369 16.39 0.52 17.64
N PRO A 370 16.71 -0.14 18.76
CA PRO A 370 18.10 -0.23 19.21
C PRO A 370 18.94 -0.81 18.06
N ALA A 371 20.14 -0.28 17.84
CA ALA A 371 21.01 -0.72 16.74
C ALA A 371 21.26 -2.25 16.68
N GLY A 372 20.96 -2.99 17.76
CA GLY A 372 20.99 -4.46 17.82
C GLY A 372 19.84 -5.19 17.10
N VAL A 373 18.76 -4.51 16.71
CA VAL A 373 17.64 -5.09 15.93
C VAL A 373 17.87 -4.92 14.42
N SER A 374 19.03 -4.38 14.01
CA SER A 374 19.51 -4.34 12.62
C SER A 374 19.64 -5.72 11.95
N ASN A 375 19.55 -6.80 12.74
CA ASN A 375 19.54 -8.17 12.25
C ASN A 375 18.16 -8.69 11.86
N ILE A 376 17.06 -7.94 12.05
CA ILE A 376 15.81 -8.30 11.37
C ILE A 376 16.06 -8.10 9.87
N PRO A 377 16.07 -9.16 9.06
CA PRO A 377 16.24 -9.01 7.62
C PRO A 377 15.21 -7.99 7.10
N GLN A 378 15.61 -6.98 6.33
CA GLN A 378 14.68 -5.92 5.85
C GLN A 378 13.43 -6.50 5.16
N GLN A 379 13.59 -7.64 4.49
CA GLN A 379 12.53 -8.47 3.93
C GLN A 379 11.42 -8.83 4.94
N TRP A 380 11.74 -8.93 6.22
CA TRP A 380 10.80 -9.23 7.30
C TRP A 380 9.94 -8.03 7.70
N LEU A 381 10.44 -6.79 7.67
CA LEU A 381 9.59 -5.62 7.93
C LEU A 381 8.46 -5.50 6.88
N HIS A 382 8.73 -5.98 5.66
CA HIS A 382 7.72 -6.11 4.61
C HIS A 382 6.86 -7.37 4.77
N ALA A 383 7.44 -8.50 5.23
CA ALA A 383 6.72 -9.77 5.37
C ALA A 383 5.82 -9.86 6.62
N ILE A 384 6.26 -9.31 7.75
CA ILE A 384 5.65 -9.39 9.09
C ILE A 384 4.36 -8.57 9.20
N GLY A 385 4.01 -7.80 8.17
CA GLY A 385 2.71 -7.13 8.03
C GLY A 385 1.60 -8.00 7.41
N GLY A 386 1.73 -9.32 7.47
CA GLY A 386 0.80 -10.27 6.86
C GLY A 386 -0.54 -10.40 7.59
N PRO A 387 -1.64 -10.69 6.86
CA PRO A 387 -2.89 -11.11 7.49
C PRO A 387 -2.71 -12.46 8.17
N VAL A 388 -3.06 -12.55 9.45
CA VAL A 388 -3.28 -13.83 10.13
C VAL A 388 -4.68 -14.31 9.79
N LEU A 389 -4.77 -15.30 8.91
CA LEU A 389 -6.02 -15.95 8.58
C LEU A 389 -6.38 -16.90 9.71
N LEU A 390 -7.41 -16.56 10.47
CA LEU A 390 -7.94 -17.44 11.49
C LEU A 390 -9.01 -18.32 10.85
N ASP A 391 -8.63 -19.57 10.57
CA ASP A 391 -9.57 -20.61 10.10
C ASP A 391 -10.44 -21.18 11.23
N LEU A 392 -10.51 -20.47 12.36
CA LEU A 392 -11.37 -20.76 13.50
C LEU A 392 -12.48 -19.72 13.63
N PRO A 393 -13.69 -20.12 14.04
CA PRO A 393 -14.73 -19.17 14.43
C PRO A 393 -14.17 -18.19 15.46
N TRP A 394 -14.37 -16.89 15.23
CA TRP A 394 -13.93 -15.80 16.12
C TRP A 394 -14.27 -16.04 17.59
N ARG A 395 -15.41 -16.71 17.85
CA ARG A 395 -15.85 -17.13 19.18
C ARG A 395 -14.83 -18.01 19.90
N ASP A 396 -14.22 -18.95 19.19
CA ASP A 396 -13.30 -19.93 19.77
C ASP A 396 -11.97 -19.26 20.10
N LEU A 397 -11.45 -18.42 19.19
CA LEU A 397 -10.31 -17.55 19.48
C LEU A 397 -10.55 -16.70 20.73
N PHE A 398 -11.69 -16.03 20.81
CA PHE A 398 -12.03 -15.19 21.96
C PHE A 398 -12.18 -15.95 23.26
N THR A 399 -12.76 -17.13 23.19
CA THR A 399 -12.93 -18.00 24.36
C THR A 399 -11.56 -18.45 24.85
N THR A 400 -10.64 -18.80 23.97
CA THR A 400 -9.24 -19.10 24.31
C THR A 400 -8.54 -17.90 24.93
N LEU A 401 -8.63 -16.71 24.32
CA LEU A 401 -8.03 -15.48 24.84
C LEU A 401 -8.62 -15.04 26.20
N LYS A 402 -9.90 -15.32 26.46
CA LYS A 402 -10.57 -15.02 27.75
C LYS A 402 -10.32 -16.09 28.81
N ALA A 403 -10.23 -17.37 28.42
CA ALA A 403 -10.06 -18.50 29.33
C ALA A 403 -8.70 -18.47 30.05
N GLU A 404 -7.68 -17.90 29.43
CA GLU A 404 -6.35 -17.75 30.05
C GLU A 404 -6.23 -16.56 31.03
N ASP A 405 -7.32 -15.87 31.38
CA ASP A 405 -7.32 -14.74 32.34
C ASP A 405 -6.45 -13.53 31.89
N VAL A 406 -5.93 -13.57 30.65
CA VAL A 406 -5.01 -12.62 30.02
C VAL A 406 -5.65 -11.23 29.88
N ILE A 407 -6.94 -11.17 29.56
CA ILE A 407 -7.66 -9.91 29.30
C ILE A 407 -8.15 -9.23 30.60
N ARG A 408 -8.47 -10.00 31.65
CA ARG A 408 -9.10 -9.46 32.88
C ARG A 408 -8.09 -8.90 33.88
N ARG A 409 -6.89 -9.45 33.92
CA ARG A 409 -5.81 -8.89 34.73
C ARG A 409 -5.01 -8.00 33.79
N ARG A 410 -5.10 -6.67 33.90
CA ARG A 410 -3.95 -5.73 33.94
C ARG A 410 -4.17 -4.34 33.29
N SER A 411 -3.55 -3.36 33.94
CA SER A 411 -3.41 -1.93 33.66
C SER A 411 -2.63 -1.55 32.38
N TYR A 412 -3.07 -0.46 31.76
CA TYR A 412 -2.61 0.19 30.52
C TYR A 412 -1.09 0.50 30.47
N GLY A 413 -0.46 0.33 29.31
CA GLY A 413 0.87 0.85 28.98
C GLY A 413 1.92 -0.22 28.64
N ARG A 414 2.33 -1.03 29.62
CA ARG A 414 3.45 -2.00 29.48
C ARG A 414 3.12 -3.36 28.84
N LYS A 415 1.86 -3.60 28.45
CA LYS A 415 1.31 -4.97 28.31
C LYS A 415 0.72 -5.35 26.95
N ASN A 416 0.61 -4.41 26.02
CA ASN A 416 0.17 -4.74 24.65
C ASN A 416 1.17 -5.64 23.92
N ALA A 417 2.47 -5.50 24.21
CA ALA A 417 3.52 -6.34 23.63
C ALA A 417 3.51 -7.78 24.17
N ILE A 418 3.33 -7.94 25.48
CA ILE A 418 3.16 -9.27 26.09
C ILE A 418 1.88 -9.92 25.54
N PHE A 419 0.78 -9.16 25.44
CA PHE A 419 -0.45 -9.61 24.81
C PHE A 419 -0.26 -9.98 23.33
N CYS A 420 0.57 -9.25 22.58
CA CYS A 420 0.93 -9.62 21.21
C CYS A 420 1.70 -10.94 21.18
N ALA A 421 2.73 -11.10 22.01
CA ALA A 421 3.52 -12.34 22.07
C ALA A 421 2.66 -13.54 22.53
N GLU A 422 1.81 -13.36 23.54
CA GLU A 422 0.85 -14.36 24.01
C GLU A 422 -0.22 -14.66 22.95
N ALA A 423 -0.73 -13.65 22.25
CA ALA A 423 -1.62 -13.86 21.11
C ALA A 423 -0.92 -14.65 20.00
N PHE A 424 0.36 -14.37 19.69
CA PHE A 424 1.13 -15.14 18.72
C PHE A 424 1.38 -16.58 19.17
N ASP A 425 1.70 -16.79 20.45
CA ASP A 425 1.81 -18.12 21.04
C ASP A 425 0.47 -18.88 20.96
N VAL A 426 -0.67 -18.22 21.18
CA VAL A 426 -2.02 -18.80 21.04
C VAL A 426 -2.36 -19.11 19.58
N LEU A 427 -2.05 -18.20 18.65
CA LEU A 427 -2.28 -18.37 17.21
C LEU A 427 -1.48 -19.55 16.64
N ASP A 428 -0.28 -19.77 17.17
CA ASP A 428 0.57 -20.91 16.86
C ASP A 428 0.04 -22.21 17.47
N LEU A 429 -0.34 -22.19 18.76
CA LEU A 429 -0.90 -23.35 19.47
C LEU A 429 -2.15 -23.92 18.79
N ILE A 430 -2.98 -23.05 18.20
CA ILE A 430 -4.21 -23.44 17.50
C ILE A 430 -3.98 -23.82 16.02
N GLY A 431 -2.72 -23.98 15.58
CA GLY A 431 -2.35 -24.43 14.24
C GLY A 431 -2.67 -23.41 13.13
N SER A 432 -3.06 -22.19 13.49
CA SER A 432 -3.32 -21.08 12.57
C SER A 432 -2.07 -20.24 12.36
N GLY A 433 -0.89 -20.89 12.37
CA GLY A 433 0.43 -20.29 12.50
C GLY A 433 0.62 -19.02 11.67
N LEU A 434 1.44 -18.10 12.16
CA LEU A 434 1.67 -16.82 11.51
C LEU A 434 2.12 -17.00 10.06
N GLN A 435 1.42 -16.35 9.12
CA GLN A 435 1.74 -16.36 7.70
C GLN A 435 2.24 -14.99 7.24
N ASP A 436 3.14 -14.97 6.26
CA ASP A 436 3.49 -13.73 5.55
C ASP A 436 2.39 -13.29 4.57
N SER A 437 2.62 -12.17 3.89
CA SER A 437 1.68 -11.64 2.88
C SER A 437 1.44 -12.58 1.68
N GLU A 438 2.26 -13.62 1.51
CA GLU A 438 2.13 -14.64 0.46
C GLU A 438 1.42 -15.91 0.98
N GLY A 439 0.98 -15.92 2.25
CA GLY A 439 0.32 -17.06 2.88
C GLY A 439 1.29 -18.15 3.34
N LYS A 440 2.60 -17.86 3.38
CA LYS A 440 3.60 -18.83 3.82
C LYS A 440 3.79 -18.75 5.33
N CYS A 441 3.62 -19.86 6.02
CA CYS A 441 3.84 -19.93 7.46
C CYS A 441 5.29 -19.59 7.81
N TYR A 442 5.48 -18.77 8.85
CA TYR A 442 6.79 -18.59 9.48
C TYR A 442 7.21 -19.89 10.15
N ASP A 443 8.50 -20.20 10.08
CA ASP A 443 9.06 -21.26 10.89
C ASP A 443 9.17 -20.82 12.37
N GLU A 444 9.33 -21.82 13.25
CA GLU A 444 9.45 -21.64 14.69
C GLU A 444 10.56 -20.68 15.10
N HIS A 445 11.65 -20.62 14.32
CA HIS A 445 12.77 -19.74 14.59
C HIS A 445 12.42 -18.28 14.35
N VAL A 446 11.80 -17.98 13.20
CA VAL A 446 11.28 -16.64 12.87
C VAL A 446 10.26 -16.19 13.91
N ARG A 447 9.34 -17.09 14.30
CA ARG A 447 8.34 -16.83 15.33
C ARG A 447 8.97 -16.46 16.68
N MET A 448 9.92 -17.27 17.14
CA MET A 448 10.63 -17.02 18.40
C MET A 448 11.39 -15.69 18.36
N GLN A 449 11.98 -15.33 17.22
CA GLN A 449 12.63 -14.03 17.06
C GLN A 449 11.62 -12.88 17.16
N ILE A 450 10.47 -12.95 16.49
CA ILE A 450 9.41 -11.92 16.58
C ILE A 450 8.94 -11.77 18.04
N CYS A 451 8.65 -12.88 18.72
CA CYS A 451 8.21 -12.87 20.11
C CYS A 451 9.29 -12.31 21.04
N THR A 452 10.56 -12.67 20.82
CA THR A 452 11.70 -12.16 21.58
C THR A 452 11.89 -10.67 21.37
N ILE A 453 11.82 -10.18 20.12
CA ILE A 453 11.94 -8.74 19.82
C ILE A 453 10.81 -7.94 20.48
N ILE A 454 9.58 -8.47 20.44
CA ILE A 454 8.43 -7.86 21.11
C ILE A 454 8.62 -7.88 22.63
N ARG A 455 9.17 -8.95 23.23
CA ARG A 455 9.44 -9.04 24.68
C ARG A 455 10.59 -8.13 25.11
N ASP A 456 11.74 -8.22 24.45
CA ASP A 456 12.97 -7.50 24.79
C ASP A 456 12.80 -5.99 24.68
N ARG A 457 12.20 -5.51 23.59
CA ARG A 457 12.06 -4.07 23.35
C ARG A 457 11.24 -3.34 24.41
N TRP A 458 10.34 -4.06 25.09
CA TRP A 458 9.48 -3.52 26.13
C TRP A 458 9.99 -3.74 27.55
N LEU A 459 10.95 -4.66 27.75
CA LEU A 459 11.69 -4.78 29.01
C LEU A 459 12.65 -3.60 29.22
N TYR A 460 13.09 -2.94 28.14
CA TYR A 460 14.04 -1.82 28.17
C TYR A 460 13.41 -0.42 27.98
N SER A 461 12.07 -0.33 28.00
CA SER A 461 11.28 0.92 27.98
C SER A 461 10.49 1.10 29.29
#